data_AF-A0A7D6VXN7-F1
#
_entry.id   AF-A0A7D6VXN7-F1
#
_cell.length_a   1.000
_cell.length_b   1.000
_cell.length_c   1.000
_cell.angle_alpha   90.00
_cell.angle_beta   90.00
_cell.angle_gamma   90.00
#
_symmetry.space_group_name_H-M   'P 1'
#
loop_
_entity.id
_entity.type
_entity.pdbx_description
1 polymer ?
#
loop_
_entity_poly.entity_id
_entity_poly.type
_entity_poly.pdbx_seq_one_letter_code
_entity_poly.pdbx_strand_id
1 'polypeptide(L)'
;MWEDLTKELDKLSPKEVSTRYYFLGEGIARRVYALDDEYVIKISKGIDGFYQNSVENYVFQNASSNLKTILCPIEYFTPKYIVMKRATPMSFFTKTKYIDISNFTGYSHIKNYLDILTDKFYLLEEDLYSPTSWGFLDNNLCLIDYGCTSNYGDYYYDFVFTLDKIDNFW
;
A
#
# COMPACT_ATOMS: atom_id res chain seq x y z
N MET A 1 -1.71 -21.94 -8.99
CA MET A 1 -1.57 -21.52 -7.58
C MET A 1 -1.94 -20.05 -7.40
N TRP A 2 -1.19 -19.07 -7.94
CA TRP A 2 -1.57 -17.65 -7.81
C TRP A 2 -2.86 -17.30 -8.57
N GLU A 3 -3.01 -17.78 -9.81
CA GLU A 3 -4.26 -17.61 -10.59
C GLU A 3 -5.50 -18.26 -9.94
N ASP A 4 -5.30 -19.29 -9.11
CA ASP A 4 -6.39 -19.96 -8.42
C ASP A 4 -6.79 -19.18 -7.16
N LEU A 5 -5.81 -18.61 -6.46
CA LEU A 5 -6.02 -17.75 -5.30
C LEU A 5 -6.76 -16.46 -5.68
N THR A 6 -6.40 -15.80 -6.79
CA THR A 6 -7.09 -14.57 -7.23
C THR A 6 -8.55 -14.85 -7.61
N LYS A 7 -8.80 -15.93 -8.38
CA LYS A 7 -10.16 -16.39 -8.71
C LYS A 7 -10.98 -16.78 -7.48
N GLU A 8 -10.33 -17.27 -6.43
CA GLU A 8 -10.99 -17.54 -5.15
C GLU A 8 -11.32 -16.24 -4.43
N LEU A 9 -10.36 -15.33 -4.28
CA LEU A 9 -10.54 -14.04 -3.62
C LEU A 9 -11.68 -13.22 -4.24
N ASP A 10 -11.82 -13.23 -5.56
CA ASP A 10 -12.90 -12.56 -6.29
C ASP A 10 -14.30 -13.07 -5.95
N LYS A 11 -14.41 -14.30 -5.44
CA LYS A 11 -15.68 -14.90 -5.02
C LYS A 11 -16.00 -14.64 -3.55
N LEU A 12 -15.03 -14.19 -2.76
CA LEU A 12 -15.21 -13.99 -1.33
C LEU A 12 -15.69 -12.57 -1.04
N SER A 13 -16.71 -12.45 -0.21
CA SER A 13 -17.07 -11.20 0.42
C SER A 13 -16.00 -10.78 1.44
N PRO A 14 -15.88 -9.47 1.75
CA PRO A 14 -15.02 -8.99 2.84
C PRO A 14 -15.21 -9.74 4.16
N LYS A 15 -16.45 -10.15 4.46
CA LYS A 15 -16.78 -10.92 5.66
C LYS A 15 -16.16 -12.32 5.61
N GLU A 16 -16.27 -13.02 4.48
CA GLU A 16 -15.69 -14.36 4.32
C GLU A 16 -14.17 -14.34 4.43
N VAL A 17 -13.51 -13.35 3.81
CA VAL A 17 -12.06 -13.14 3.97
C VAL A 17 -11.71 -12.96 5.45
N SER A 18 -12.45 -12.12 6.19
CA SER A 18 -12.20 -11.89 7.62
C SER A 18 -12.36 -13.13 8.51
N THR A 19 -13.16 -14.11 8.07
CA THR A 19 -13.35 -15.38 8.82
C THR A 19 -12.31 -16.44 8.48
N ARG A 20 -11.71 -16.39 7.30
CA ARG A 20 -10.78 -17.41 6.80
C ARG A 20 -9.32 -17.10 7.11
N TYR A 21 -8.96 -15.82 7.16
CA TYR A 21 -7.58 -15.38 7.23
C TYR A 21 -7.24 -14.73 8.56
N TYR A 22 -5.97 -14.81 8.95
CA TYR A 22 -5.52 -14.30 10.23
C TYR A 22 -5.46 -12.77 10.23
N PHE A 23 -6.16 -12.13 11.16
CA PHE A 23 -6.19 -10.67 11.28
C PHE A 23 -4.85 -10.13 11.79
N LEU A 24 -4.27 -9.19 11.04
CA LEU A 24 -2.98 -8.55 11.36
C LEU A 24 -3.14 -7.14 11.94
N GLY A 25 -4.18 -6.42 11.52
CA GLY A 25 -4.41 -5.06 11.99
C GLY A 25 -5.52 -4.34 11.26
N GLU A 26 -5.92 -3.19 11.81
CA GLU A 26 -6.95 -2.33 11.24
C GLU A 26 -6.47 -0.88 11.27
N GLY A 27 -6.56 -0.21 10.13
CA GLY A 27 -6.43 1.23 10.00
C GLY A 27 -7.81 1.89 9.86
N ILE A 28 -7.84 3.21 9.63
CA ILE A 28 -9.09 3.97 9.51
C ILE A 28 -9.96 3.46 8.37
N ALA A 29 -9.36 3.14 7.22
CA ALA A 29 -10.09 2.81 6.00
C ALA A 29 -10.09 1.31 5.65
N ARG A 30 -9.18 0.52 6.24
CA ARG A 30 -8.89 -0.86 5.79
C ARG A 30 -8.60 -1.82 6.94
N ARG A 31 -8.85 -3.10 6.71
CA ARG A 31 -8.42 -4.22 7.56
C ARG A 31 -7.38 -5.06 6.83
N VAL A 32 -6.38 -5.54 7.54
CA VAL A 32 -5.26 -6.31 6.98
C VAL A 32 -5.28 -7.72 7.54
N TYR A 33 -5.16 -8.70 6.66
CA TYR A 33 -5.11 -10.12 7.00
C TYR A 33 -3.90 -10.79 6.35
N ALA A 34 -3.32 -11.79 7.00
CA ALA A 34 -2.35 -12.69 6.40
C ALA A 34 -3.10 -13.72 5.54
N LEU A 35 -2.81 -13.75 4.24
CA LEU A 35 -3.28 -14.85 3.38
C LEU A 35 -2.49 -16.12 3.70
N ASP A 36 -1.17 -15.95 3.84
CA ASP A 36 -0.21 -16.96 4.27
C ASP A 36 1.06 -16.26 4.82
N ASP A 37 2.18 -16.96 4.85
CA ASP A 37 3.47 -16.40 5.30
C ASP A 37 4.12 -15.46 4.29
N GLU A 38 3.71 -15.49 3.02
CA GLU A 38 4.29 -14.69 1.93
C GLU A 38 3.44 -13.47 1.56
N TYR A 39 2.13 -13.48 1.81
CA TYR A 39 1.21 -12.46 1.34
C TYR A 39 0.25 -11.94 2.42
N VAL A 40 -0.11 -10.67 2.25
CA VAL A 40 -1.19 -10.01 3.00
C VAL A 40 -2.27 -9.53 2.05
N ILE A 41 -3.50 -9.45 2.56
CA ILE A 41 -4.61 -8.78 1.89
C ILE A 41 -5.06 -7.59 2.73
N LYS A 42 -5.13 -6.40 2.11
CA LYS A 42 -5.79 -5.23 2.72
C LYS A 42 -7.18 -5.10 2.11
N ILE A 43 -8.21 -5.12 2.95
CA ILE A 43 -9.62 -5.05 2.56
C ILE A 43 -10.20 -3.70 2.95
N SER A 44 -10.87 -3.05 2.01
CA SER A 44 -11.53 -1.76 2.23
C SER A 44 -12.76 -1.88 3.11
N LYS A 45 -12.93 -0.93 4.04
CA LYS A 45 -14.14 -0.79 4.87
C LYS A 45 -15.23 0.07 4.21
N GLY A 46 -14.89 0.78 3.14
CA GLY A 46 -15.78 1.69 2.43
C GLY A 46 -15.05 2.45 1.32
N ILE A 47 -15.61 3.59 0.90
CA ILE A 47 -15.10 4.40 -0.21
C ILE A 47 -13.67 4.89 0.02
N ASP A 48 -13.34 5.33 1.23
CA ASP A 48 -11.98 5.76 1.58
C ASP A 48 -10.97 4.62 1.41
N GLY A 49 -11.39 3.39 1.72
CA GLY A 49 -10.55 2.21 1.51
C GLY A 49 -10.42 1.83 0.03
N PHE A 50 -11.46 2.10 -0.79
CA PHE A 50 -11.36 1.92 -2.24
C PHE A 50 -10.39 2.93 -2.83
N TYR A 51 -10.47 4.17 -2.36
CA TYR A 51 -9.57 5.25 -2.75
C TYR A 51 -8.11 4.90 -2.40
N GLN A 52 -7.82 4.58 -1.13
CA GLN A 52 -6.46 4.25 -0.70
C GLN A 52 -5.86 3.04 -1.45
N ASN A 53 -6.66 1.99 -1.70
CA ASN A 53 -6.21 0.86 -2.51
C ASN A 53 -5.89 1.26 -3.95
N SER A 54 -6.73 2.12 -4.55
CA SER A 54 -6.55 2.59 -5.92
C SER A 54 -5.30 3.46 -6.04
N VAL A 55 -5.05 4.35 -5.06
CA VAL A 55 -3.83 5.15 -4.98
C VAL A 55 -2.59 4.25 -4.88
N GLU A 56 -2.55 3.29 -3.94
CA GLU A 56 -1.40 2.38 -3.80
C GLU A 56 -1.12 1.64 -5.10
N ASN A 57 -2.15 1.09 -5.75
CA ASN A 57 -1.96 0.42 -7.02
C ASN A 57 -1.50 1.38 -8.12
N TYR A 58 -2.08 2.56 -8.23
CA TYR A 58 -1.66 3.56 -9.22
C TYR A 58 -0.19 3.94 -9.05
N VAL A 59 0.22 4.26 -7.83
CA VAL A 59 1.62 4.60 -7.50
C VAL A 59 2.54 3.44 -7.88
N PHE A 60 2.21 2.22 -7.46
CA PHE A 60 3.02 1.06 -7.77
C PHE A 60 3.13 0.81 -9.27
N GLN A 61 2.05 0.86 -10.04
CA GLN A 61 2.09 0.62 -11.48
C GLN A 61 2.89 1.70 -12.24
N ASN A 62 2.78 2.96 -11.83
CA ASN A 62 3.38 4.11 -12.51
C ASN A 62 4.76 4.53 -11.96
N ALA A 63 5.22 3.91 -10.86
CA ALA A 63 6.55 4.11 -10.31
C ALA A 63 7.63 3.55 -11.26
N SER A 64 8.77 4.25 -11.32
CA SER A 64 9.94 3.76 -12.04
C SER A 64 10.49 2.49 -11.38
N SER A 65 11.26 1.69 -12.13
CA SER A 65 11.91 0.49 -11.58
C SER A 65 12.75 0.77 -10.34
N ASN A 66 13.46 1.91 -10.33
CA ASN A 66 14.25 2.37 -9.19
C ASN A 66 13.37 2.69 -7.98
N LEU A 67 12.25 3.39 -8.18
CA LEU A 67 11.34 3.73 -7.09
C LEU A 67 10.63 2.49 -6.51
N LYS A 68 10.30 1.52 -7.37
CA LYS A 68 9.72 0.23 -6.95
C LYS A 68 10.60 -0.56 -5.97
N THR A 69 11.90 -0.28 -5.90
CA THR A 69 12.80 -0.96 -4.95
C THR A 69 12.46 -0.69 -3.49
N ILE A 70 11.77 0.41 -3.20
CA ILE A 70 11.32 0.76 -1.84
C ILE A 70 9.81 0.62 -1.65
N LEU A 71 9.05 0.16 -2.65
CA LEU A 71 7.61 -0.06 -2.54
C LEU A 71 7.35 -1.54 -2.32
N CYS A 72 6.58 -1.90 -1.30
CA CYS A 72 6.18 -3.28 -1.09
C CYS A 72 5.35 -3.76 -2.31
N PRO A 73 5.74 -4.86 -2.98
CA PRO A 73 5.09 -5.29 -4.22
C PRO A 73 3.60 -5.56 -4.07
N ILE A 74 2.81 -5.07 -5.04
CA ILE A 74 1.40 -5.40 -5.22
C ILE A 74 1.28 -6.48 -6.28
N GLU A 75 0.69 -7.60 -5.90
CA GLU A 75 0.55 -8.81 -6.73
C GLU A 75 -0.86 -8.95 -7.30
N TYR A 76 -1.84 -8.32 -6.67
CA TYR A 76 -3.22 -8.29 -7.14
C TYR A 76 -3.94 -7.04 -6.63
N PHE A 77 -4.83 -6.50 -7.46
CA PHE A 77 -5.59 -5.29 -7.14
C PHE A 77 -7.04 -5.40 -7.62
N THR A 78 -7.95 -5.08 -6.71
CA THR A 78 -9.25 -4.50 -7.01
C THR A 78 -9.45 -3.28 -6.10
N PRO A 79 -10.40 -2.38 -6.39
CA PRO A 79 -10.70 -1.31 -5.43
C PRO A 79 -11.05 -1.86 -4.03
N LYS A 80 -11.70 -3.02 -3.95
CA LYS A 80 -12.12 -3.64 -2.68
C LYS A 80 -10.98 -4.24 -1.86
N TYR A 81 -9.91 -4.67 -2.51
CA TYR A 81 -8.76 -5.25 -1.82
C TYR A 81 -7.49 -5.26 -2.68
N ILE A 82 -6.36 -5.15 -2.00
CA ILE A 82 -5.04 -5.36 -2.58
C ILE A 82 -4.35 -6.53 -1.91
N VAL A 83 -3.62 -7.31 -2.71
CA VAL A 83 -2.75 -8.37 -2.22
C VAL A 83 -1.30 -7.92 -2.42
N MET A 84 -0.54 -7.98 -1.34
CA MET A 84 0.85 -7.51 -1.31
C MET A 84 1.75 -8.57 -0.72
N LYS A 85 3.05 -8.48 -1.00
CA LYS A 85 4.06 -9.24 -0.26
C LYS A 85 3.98 -8.91 1.24
N ARG A 86 4.18 -9.92 2.07
CA ARG A 86 4.15 -9.81 3.52
C ARG A 86 5.52 -9.37 4.05
N ALA A 87 5.60 -8.10 4.44
CA ALA A 87 6.76 -7.55 5.13
C ALA A 87 6.57 -7.60 6.65
N THR A 88 7.68 -7.65 7.40
CA THR A 88 7.66 -7.49 8.86
C THR A 88 7.55 -6.00 9.20
N PRO A 89 6.47 -5.54 9.88
CA PRO A 89 6.27 -4.12 10.15
C PRO A 89 7.38 -3.52 11.02
N MET A 90 7.85 -2.31 10.67
CA MET A 90 8.89 -1.63 11.43
C MET A 90 8.44 -1.23 12.84
N SER A 91 7.13 -1.06 13.04
CA SER A 91 6.51 -0.79 14.34
C SER A 91 6.75 -1.89 15.40
N PHE A 92 7.20 -3.07 14.99
CA PHE A 92 7.65 -4.11 15.93
C PHE A 92 9.00 -3.80 16.57
N PHE A 93 9.83 -3.00 15.91
CA PHE A 93 11.20 -2.68 16.35
C PHE A 93 11.33 -1.29 16.97
N THR A 94 10.43 -0.36 16.64
CA THR A 94 10.46 1.01 17.16
C THR A 94 9.06 1.53 17.48
N LYS A 95 8.99 2.44 18.46
CA LYS A 95 7.80 3.22 18.82
C LYS A 95 8.01 4.72 18.60
N THR A 96 9.04 5.11 17.86
CA THR A 96 9.27 6.51 17.52
C THR A 96 8.10 7.06 16.71
N LYS A 97 7.86 8.37 16.80
CA LYS A 97 6.79 9.01 16.03
C LYS A 97 7.15 9.14 14.54
N TYR A 98 8.44 9.27 14.26
CA TYR A 98 8.99 9.40 12.91
C TYR A 98 10.12 8.39 12.71
N ILE A 99 10.25 7.90 11.48
CA ILE A 99 11.41 7.11 11.06
C ILE A 99 12.57 8.06 10.81
N ASP A 100 13.73 7.75 11.39
CA ASP A 100 14.98 8.40 11.02
C ASP A 100 15.63 7.59 9.90
N ILE A 101 15.27 7.94 8.66
CA ILE A 101 15.80 7.29 7.45
C ILE A 101 17.32 7.43 7.31
N SER A 102 17.96 8.36 8.03
CA SER A 102 19.42 8.55 7.96
C SER A 102 20.21 7.38 8.54
N ASN A 103 19.57 6.57 9.40
CA ASN A 103 20.17 5.38 9.99
C ASN A 103 20.20 4.17 9.05
N PHE A 104 19.63 4.26 7.85
CA PHE A 104 19.62 3.18 6.87
C PHE A 104 20.69 3.37 5.80
N THR A 105 21.38 2.29 5.47
CA THR A 105 22.35 2.25 4.37
C THR A 105 21.66 2.63 3.06
N GLY A 106 22.18 3.63 2.34
CA GLY A 106 21.57 4.15 1.10
C GLY A 106 20.63 5.36 1.28
N TYR A 107 20.64 6.01 2.46
CA TYR A 107 19.84 7.20 2.81
C TYR A 107 19.66 8.23 1.70
N SER A 108 20.72 8.64 1.00
CA SER A 108 20.64 9.68 -0.04
C SER A 108 19.72 9.29 -1.19
N HIS A 109 19.63 8.01 -1.52
CA HIS A 109 18.72 7.50 -2.54
C HIS A 109 17.28 7.43 -2.03
N ILE A 110 17.09 6.97 -0.78
CA ILE A 110 15.76 6.87 -0.17
C ILE A 110 15.13 8.26 -0.04
N LYS A 111 15.87 9.26 0.44
CA LYS A 111 15.33 10.63 0.57
C LYS A 111 14.84 11.17 -0.78
N ASN A 112 15.64 11.03 -1.85
CA ASN A 112 15.22 11.42 -3.20
C ASN A 112 13.95 10.66 -3.66
N TYR A 113 13.85 9.37 -3.35
CA TYR A 113 12.64 8.60 -3.66
C TYR A 113 11.40 9.09 -2.90
N LEU A 114 11.54 9.48 -1.64
CA LEU A 114 10.45 10.09 -0.87
C LEU A 114 10.04 11.44 -1.47
N ASP A 115 11.01 12.27 -1.86
CA ASP A 115 10.72 13.55 -2.52
C ASP A 115 9.95 13.32 -3.84
N ILE A 116 10.32 12.31 -4.63
CA ILE A 116 9.57 11.91 -5.84
C ILE A 116 8.15 11.44 -5.49
N LEU A 117 7.97 10.65 -4.43
CA LEU A 117 6.65 10.18 -3.99
C LEU A 117 5.74 11.34 -3.56
N THR A 118 6.28 12.32 -2.86
CA THR A 118 5.54 13.52 -2.46
C THR A 118 5.26 14.43 -3.65
N ASP A 119 6.25 14.72 -4.50
CA ASP A 119 6.11 15.75 -5.54
C ASP A 119 5.39 15.24 -6.80
N LYS A 120 5.63 13.98 -7.20
CA LYS A 120 5.06 13.41 -8.42
C LYS A 120 3.78 12.63 -8.16
N PHE A 121 3.73 11.90 -7.04
CA PHE A 121 2.59 11.07 -6.68
C PHE A 121 1.69 11.71 -5.61
N TYR A 122 2.03 12.91 -5.15
CA TYR A 122 1.22 13.69 -4.20
C TYR A 122 0.91 12.94 -2.90
N LEU A 123 1.78 12.01 -2.51
CA LEU A 123 1.63 11.25 -1.27
C LEU A 123 1.88 12.15 -0.06
N LEU A 124 1.15 11.86 1.02
CA LEU A 124 1.23 12.61 2.27
C LEU A 124 2.62 12.42 2.90
N GLU A 125 3.40 13.49 2.99
CA GLU A 125 4.78 13.41 3.50
C GLU A 125 4.82 12.86 4.93
N GLU A 126 3.94 13.33 5.81
CA GLU A 126 3.89 12.87 7.20
C GLU A 126 3.65 11.36 7.31
N ASP A 127 2.89 10.79 6.38
CA ASP A 127 2.62 9.36 6.33
C ASP A 127 3.85 8.58 5.83
N LEU A 128 4.59 9.12 4.87
CA LEU A 128 5.84 8.53 4.38
C LEU A 128 6.95 8.50 5.45
N TYR A 129 6.93 9.43 6.41
CA TYR A 129 7.86 9.43 7.55
C TYR A 129 7.31 8.72 8.80
N SER A 130 6.13 8.09 8.72
CA SER A 130 5.60 7.30 9.84
C SER A 130 6.23 5.89 9.86
N PRO A 131 6.77 5.41 10.99
CA PRO A 131 7.28 4.03 11.07
C PRO A 131 6.22 2.95 10.80
N THR A 132 4.94 3.25 10.91
CA THR A 132 3.85 2.31 10.59
C THR A 132 3.72 2.07 9.09
N SER A 133 4.26 2.96 8.26
CA SER A 133 4.21 2.88 6.80
C SER A 133 5.37 2.06 6.23
N TRP A 134 6.30 1.60 7.08
CA TRP A 134 7.49 0.85 6.67
C TRP A 134 7.51 -0.57 7.24
N GLY A 135 8.22 -1.44 6.54
CA GLY A 135 8.53 -2.79 6.97
C GLY A 135 9.78 -3.35 6.30
N PHE A 136 10.12 -4.59 6.65
CA PHE A 136 11.21 -5.33 6.06
C PHE A 136 10.67 -6.50 5.23
N LEU A 137 10.99 -6.51 3.93
CA LEU A 137 10.74 -7.60 3.01
C LEU A 137 12.09 -8.20 2.58
N ASP A 138 12.32 -9.47 2.87
CA ASP A 138 13.61 -10.14 2.59
C ASP A 138 14.83 -9.36 3.08
N ASN A 139 14.75 -8.81 4.30
CA ASN A 139 15.74 -7.92 4.93
C ASN A 139 15.94 -6.55 4.26
N ASN A 140 15.16 -6.21 3.24
CA ASN A 140 15.18 -4.89 2.61
C ASN A 140 14.07 -4.01 3.17
N LEU A 141 14.40 -2.74 3.40
CA LEU A 141 13.44 -1.74 3.85
C LEU A 141 12.47 -1.39 2.70
N CYS A 142 11.16 -1.43 2.97
CA CYS A 142 10.14 -1.01 2.01
C CYS A 142 8.95 -0.31 2.68
N LEU A 143 8.28 0.55 1.91
CA LEU A 143 6.98 1.13 2.24
C LEU A 143 5.90 0.07 2.08
N ILE A 144 5.22 -0.23 3.18
CA ILE A 144 4.11 -1.17 3.25
C ILE A 144 2.76 -0.45 3.21
N ASP A 145 2.73 0.86 3.45
CA ASP A 145 1.58 1.73 3.31
C ASP A 145 1.99 3.02 2.60
N TYR A 146 1.30 3.33 1.51
CA TYR A 146 1.58 4.49 0.67
C TYR A 146 0.30 4.93 -0.08
N GLY A 147 -0.85 4.76 0.59
CA GLY A 147 -2.18 5.09 0.05
C GLY A 147 -2.74 6.43 0.50
N CYS A 148 -2.06 7.14 1.40
CA CYS A 148 -2.48 8.45 1.88
C CYS A 148 -1.92 9.58 1.00
N THR A 149 -2.77 10.52 0.65
CA THR A 149 -2.47 11.63 -0.25
C THR A 149 -2.53 12.97 0.47
N SER A 150 -1.80 13.94 -0.07
CA SER A 150 -1.97 15.35 0.30
C SER A 150 -3.33 15.86 -0.19
N ASN A 151 -3.78 17.01 0.33
CA ASN A 151 -5.00 17.67 -0.15
C ASN A 151 -4.99 17.91 -1.67
N TYR A 152 -3.83 18.23 -2.24
CA TYR A 152 -3.71 18.38 -3.70
C TYR A 152 -3.80 17.03 -4.41
N GLY A 153 -3.19 15.99 -3.82
CA GLY A 153 -3.30 14.62 -4.28
C GLY A 153 -4.75 14.17 -4.36
N ASP A 154 -5.59 14.48 -3.36
CA ASP A 154 -7.02 14.14 -3.37
C ASP A 154 -7.71 14.64 -4.64
N TYR A 155 -7.52 15.91 -5.00
CA TYR A 155 -8.07 16.46 -6.25
C TYR A 155 -7.49 15.78 -7.50
N TYR A 156 -6.19 15.50 -7.51
CA TYR A 156 -5.53 14.85 -8.63
C TYR A 156 -6.08 13.43 -8.86
N TYR A 157 -6.17 12.62 -7.81
CA TYR A 157 -6.62 11.23 -7.92
C TYR A 157 -8.13 11.12 -8.14
N ASP A 158 -8.94 12.03 -7.59
CA ASP A 158 -10.35 12.12 -7.94
C ASP A 158 -10.53 12.34 -9.43
N PHE A 159 -9.72 13.21 -10.04
CA PHE A 159 -9.74 13.42 -11.49
C PHE A 159 -9.29 12.17 -12.25
N VAL A 160 -8.15 11.58 -11.89
CA VAL A 160 -7.61 10.35 -12.53
C VAL A 160 -8.62 9.21 -12.47
N PHE A 161 -9.16 8.91 -11.29
CA PHE A 161 -10.10 7.80 -11.11
C PHE A 161 -11.49 8.09 -11.69
N THR A 162 -11.85 9.35 -11.91
CA THR A 162 -13.05 9.71 -12.68
C THR A 162 -12.85 9.42 -14.16
N LEU A 163 -11.69 9.76 -14.74
CA LEU A 163 -11.37 9.43 -16.12
C LEU A 163 -11.30 7.92 -16.34
N ASP A 164 -10.64 7.18 -15.45
CA ASP A 164 -10.55 5.72 -15.55
C ASP A 164 -11.92 5.03 -15.53
N LYS A 165 -12.90 5.60 -14.81
CA LYS A 165 -14.29 5.11 -14.81
C LYS A 165 -15.00 5.36 -16.13
N ILE A 166 -14.71 6.48 -16.79
CA ILE A 166 -15.26 6.81 -18.11
C ILE A 166 -14.68 5.86 -19.16
N ASP A 167 -13.39 5.56 -19.09
CA ASP A 167 -12.71 4.73 -20.08
C ASP A 167 -12.94 3.22 -19.88
N ASN A 168 -13.18 2.77 -18.64
CA ASN A 168 -13.30 1.34 -18.32
C ASN A 168 -14.71 0.87 -17.90
N PHE A 169 -15.74 1.73 -17.91
CA PHE A 169 -17.14 1.42 -17.53
C PHE A 169 -17.25 0.31 -16.46
N TRP A 170 -16.79 0.62 -15.25
CA TRP A 170 -16.91 -0.24 -14.06
C TRP A 170 -18.38 -0.48 -13.67
#